data_AF-A0A9P6ZSM6-F1
#
_entry.id   AF-A0A9P6ZSM6-F1
#
_cell.length_a   1.000
_cell.length_b   1.000
_cell.length_c   1.000
_cell.angle_alpha   90.00
_cell.angle_beta   90.00
_cell.angle_gamma   90.00
#
_symmetry.space_group_name_H-M   'P 1'
#
loop_
_entity.id
_entity.type
_entity.pdbx_description
1 polymer ?
#
loop_
_entity_poly.entity_id
_entity_poly.type
_entity_poly.pdbx_seq_one_letter_code
_entity_poly.pdbx_strand_id
1 'polypeptide(L)' 'FADADVDLECSSVFEQRLFEKSAQSGSAGNYQWGLDAGSHQDGWDPYAGLPSHWNHED' A
#
# COMPACT_ATOMS: atom_id res chain seq x y z
N PHE A 1 -19.50 16.67 -17.16
CA PHE A 1 -18.62 16.41 -16.01
C PHE A 1 -18.77 14.94 -15.70
N ALA A 2 -17.69 14.15 -15.82
CA ALA A 2 -17.74 12.77 -15.39
C ALA A 2 -17.97 12.77 -13.87
N ASP A 3 -18.98 12.05 -13.43
CA ASP A 3 -19.23 11.85 -12.00
C ASP A 3 -17.98 11.19 -11.41
N ALA A 4 -17.40 11.82 -10.38
CA ALA A 4 -16.20 11.28 -9.75
C ALA A 4 -16.58 9.98 -9.05
N ASP A 5 -15.90 8.88 -9.39
CA ASP A 5 -16.05 7.62 -8.66
C ASP A 5 -15.33 7.76 -7.31
N VAL A 6 -16.10 8.27 -6.33
CA VAL A 6 -15.62 8.55 -4.99
C VAL A 6 -15.13 7.28 -4.30
N ASP A 7 -15.76 6.14 -4.57
CA ASP A 7 -15.38 4.85 -3.98
C ASP A 7 -13.99 4.44 -4.50
N LEU A 8 -13.76 4.56 -5.80
CA LEU A 8 -12.44 4.28 -6.39
C LEU A 8 -11.34 5.19 -5.84
N GLU A 9 -11.62 6.49 -5.72
CA GLU A 9 -10.66 7.45 -5.16
C GLU A 9 -10.35 7.12 -3.68
N CYS A 10 -11.38 6.87 -2.88
CA CYS A 10 -11.23 6.51 -1.47
C CYS A 10 -10.43 5.22 -1.29
N SER A 11 -10.70 4.20 -2.11
CA SER A 11 -9.92 2.96 -2.13
C SER A 11 -8.46 3.21 -2.48
N SER A 12 -8.18 4.03 -3.49
CA SER A 12 -6.80 4.32 -3.90
C SER A 12 -6.00 5.04 -2.80
N VAL A 13 -6.62 6.01 -2.10
CA VAL A 13 -5.99 6.73 -0.98
C VAL A 13 -5.77 5.80 0.21
N PHE A 14 -6.71 4.89 0.45
CA PHE A 14 -6.59 3.90 1.52
C PHE A 14 -5.43 2.94 1.29
N GLU A 15 -5.32 2.37 0.08
CA GLU A 15 -4.22 1.50 -0.31
C GLU A 15 -2.87 2.22 -0.25
N GLN A 16 -2.81 3.47 -0.73
CA GLN A 16 -1.60 4.27 -0.64
C GLN A 16 -1.15 4.41 0.81
N ARG A 17 -2.03 4.80 1.73
CA ARG A 17 -1.67 4.95 3.15
C ARG A 17 -1.26 3.65 3.84
N LEU A 18 -1.78 2.51 3.37
CA LEU A 18 -1.45 1.19 3.89
C LEU A 18 -0.07 0.72 3.46
N PHE A 19 0.28 0.97 2.21
CA PHE A 19 1.44 0.37 1.57
C PHE A 19 2.56 1.36 1.21
N GLU A 20 2.34 2.67 1.36
CA GLU A 20 3.39 3.65 1.15
C GLU A 20 4.51 3.47 2.18
N LYS A 21 5.73 3.63 1.69
CA LYS A 21 6.92 3.71 2.51
C LYS A 21 7.28 5.18 2.66
N SER A 22 6.83 5.76 3.77
CA SER A 22 7.12 7.13 4.17
C SER A 22 7.48 7.19 5.65
N ALA A 23 8.16 8.26 6.09
CA ALA A 23 8.35 8.53 7.51
C ALA A 23 7.01 8.63 8.26
N GLN A 24 5.94 9.02 7.55
CA GLN A 24 4.59 9.15 8.09
C GLN A 24 3.94 7.78 8.36
N SER A 25 4.25 6.77 7.54
CA SER A 25 3.82 5.37 7.74
C SER A 25 4.50 4.68 8.92
N GLY A 26 5.60 5.24 9.44
CA GLY A 26 6.34 4.69 10.58
C GLY A 26 6.71 3.22 10.37
N SER A 27 6.55 2.39 11.42
CA SER A 27 6.89 0.96 11.36
C SER A 27 6.11 0.16 10.30
N ALA A 28 4.91 0.61 9.92
CA ALA A 28 4.11 -0.05 8.88
C ALA A 28 4.72 0.13 7.48
N GLY A 29 5.44 1.24 7.25
CA GLY A 29 6.14 1.54 5.99
C GLY A 29 7.40 0.72 5.75
N ASN A 30 7.88 -0.05 6.74
CA ASN A 30 9.06 -0.91 6.62
C ASN A 30 8.77 -2.29 6.01
N TYR A 31 7.88 -2.35 5.02
CA TYR A 31 7.45 -3.59 4.37
C TYR A 31 6.91 -4.67 5.34
N GLN A 32 6.43 -4.26 6.52
CA GLN A 32 6.11 -5.21 7.59
C GLN A 32 4.80 -5.97 7.35
N TRP A 33 3.96 -5.52 6.41
CA TRP A 33 2.72 -6.22 6.12
C TRP A 33 3.02 -7.57 5.52
N GLY A 34 2.80 -8.60 6.33
CA GLY A 34 2.92 -9.98 5.92
C GLY A 34 4.32 -10.59 5.95
N LEU A 35 5.32 -9.87 6.47
CA LEU A 35 6.62 -10.49 6.80
C LEU A 35 6.50 -11.47 7.99
N ASP A 36 5.59 -11.20 8.93
CA ASP A 36 5.38 -12.05 10.13
C ASP A 36 4.37 -13.20 9.92
N ALA A 37 3.71 -13.26 8.75
CA ALA A 37 2.58 -14.15 8.52
C ALA A 37 2.91 -15.38 7.65
N GLY A 38 4.08 -16.01 7.85
CA GLY A 38 4.44 -17.26 7.15
C GLY A 38 4.26 -17.16 5.62
N SER A 39 4.02 -18.28 4.94
CA SER A 39 3.61 -18.23 3.53
C SER A 39 2.16 -17.74 3.44
N HIS A 40 1.94 -16.55 2.90
CA HIS A 40 0.59 -16.10 2.56
C HIS A 40 -0.11 -17.07 1.61
N GLN A 41 -1.44 -17.10 1.65
CA GLN A 41 -2.24 -17.85 0.67
C GLN A 41 -1.78 -17.47 -0.74
N ASP A 42 -1.51 -18.50 -1.55
CA ASP A 42 -1.08 -18.39 -2.95
C ASP A 42 0.20 -17.57 -3.20
N GLY A 43 1.03 -17.34 -2.16
CA GLY A 43 2.25 -16.55 -2.30
C GLY A 43 1.98 -15.07 -2.55
N TRP A 44 0.85 -14.56 -2.06
CA TRP A 44 0.47 -13.16 -2.18
C TRP A 44 1.54 -12.24 -1.59
N ASP A 45 2.02 -11.29 -2.38
CA ASP A 45 2.94 -10.23 -1.95
C ASP A 45 2.17 -8.90 -1.97
N PRO A 46 1.88 -8.30 -0.80
CA PRO A 46 1.14 -7.04 -0.71
C PRO A 46 1.88 -5.85 -1.34
N TYR A 47 3.17 -6.00 -1.63
CA TYR A 47 4.00 -4.96 -2.24
C TYR A 47 4.22 -5.15 -3.73
N ALA A 48 3.79 -6.29 -4.30
CA ALA A 48 3.92 -6.56 -5.71
C ALA A 48 3.00 -5.67 -6.55
N GLY A 49 3.58 -4.98 -7.55
CA GLY A 49 2.83 -4.16 -8.50
C GLY A 49 2.43 -2.77 -7.99
N LEU A 50 2.90 -2.37 -6.79
CA LEU A 50 2.64 -1.03 -6.27
C LEU A 50 3.33 0.06 -7.10
N PRO A 51 2.73 1.25 -7.21
CA PRO A 51 3.35 2.37 -7.89
C PRO A 51 4.68 2.77 -7.24
N SER A 52 5.72 2.99 -8.06
CA SER A 52 7.05 3.37 -7.55
C SER A 52 7.05 4.67 -6.73
N HIS A 53 6.12 5.58 -6.99
CA HIS A 53 6.00 6.86 -6.29
C HIS A 53 5.42 6.75 -4.87
N TRP A 54 4.99 5.57 -4.44
CA TRP A 54 4.58 5.30 -3.05
C TRP A 54 5.77 5.00 -2.12
N ASN A 55 6.98 4.89 -2.67
CA ASN A 55 8.20 4.84 -1.89
C ASN A 55 8.82 6.24 -1.86
N HIS A 56 8.76 6.88 -0.70
CA HIS A 56 9.18 8.27 -0.51
C HIS A 56 10.68 8.41 -0.21
N GLU A 57 11.41 7.29 -0.03
CA GLU A 57 12.85 7.22 0.23
C GLU A 57 13.37 8.14 1.37
N ASP A 58 12.49 8.52 2.30
CA ASP A 58 12.74 9.42 3.42
C ASP A 58 13.15 8.71 4.73
#